data_AF-A0A944XA59-F1
#
_entry.id   AF-A0A944XA59-F1
#
_cell.length_a   1.000
_cell.length_b   1.000
_cell.length_c   1.000
_cell.angle_alpha   90.00
_cell.angle_beta   90.00
_cell.angle_gamma   90.00
#
_symmetry.space_group_name_H-M   'P 1'
#
loop_
_entity.id
_entity.type
_entity.pdbx_description
1 polymer ?
#
loop_
_entity_poly.entity_id
_entity_poly.type
_entity_poly.pdbx_seq_one_letter_code
_entity_poly.pdbx_strand_id
1 'polypeptide(L)' 'MSQRETSLVCDTCGTQVDQLRRDVVDEDYNALTKPPLWNCDTCYEAKRAQRQQSQAGTA' A
#
# COMPACT_ATOMS: atom_id res chain seq x y z
N MET A 1 -21.51 6.17 -21.76
CA MET A 1 -20.20 5.88 -21.14
C MET A 1 -20.43 4.79 -20.09
N SER A 2 -20.36 3.50 -20.43
CA SER A 2 -20.47 2.43 -19.43
C SER A 2 -19.21 2.47 -18.57
N GLN A 3 -19.39 2.83 -17.31
CA GLN A 3 -18.35 2.76 -16.29
C GLN A 3 -18.02 1.28 -16.13
N ARG A 4 -16.92 0.82 -16.73
CA ARG A 4 -16.37 -0.49 -16.40
C ARG A 4 -16.04 -0.40 -14.92
N GLU A 5 -16.72 -1.16 -14.08
CA GLU A 5 -16.25 -1.47 -12.73
C GLU A 5 -14.86 -2.08 -12.90
N THR A 6 -13.85 -1.21 -12.90
CA THR A 6 -12.46 -1.61 -13.08
C THR A 6 -12.02 -1.98 -11.69
N SER A 7 -12.22 -3.24 -11.33
CA SER A 7 -11.73 -3.75 -10.05
C SER A 7 -10.22 -3.51 -10.00
N LEU A 8 -9.78 -2.88 -8.92
CA LEU A 8 -8.38 -2.53 -8.71
C LEU A 8 -7.68 -3.70 -8.02
N VAL A 9 -6.45 -4.01 -8.43
CA VAL A 9 -5.70 -5.16 -7.88
C VAL A 9 -4.68 -4.68 -6.86
N CYS A 10 -4.73 -5.24 -5.65
CA CYS A 10 -3.73 -4.98 -4.62
C CYS A 10 -2.36 -5.56 -5.01
N ASP A 11 -1.31 -4.73 -5.00
CA ASP A 11 0.06 -5.13 -5.32
C ASP A 11 0.67 -6.08 -4.27
N THR A 12 0.14 -6.08 -3.03
CA THR A 12 0.65 -6.96 -1.96
C THR A 12 0.01 -8.34 -1.96
N CYS A 13 -1.32 -8.45 -2.13
CA CYS A 13 -2.03 -9.71 -1.97
C CYS A 13 -2.76 -10.18 -3.24
N GLY A 14 -2.78 -9.38 -4.31
CA GLY A 14 -3.44 -9.71 -5.58
C GLY A 14 -4.97 -9.65 -5.55
N THR A 15 -5.59 -9.26 -4.42
CA THR A 15 -7.04 -9.19 -4.30
C THR A 15 -7.62 -8.03 -5.12
N GLN A 16 -8.73 -8.30 -5.80
CA GLN A 16 -9.55 -7.29 -6.47
C GLN A 16 -10.41 -6.55 -5.45
N VAL A 17 -10.32 -5.22 -5.45
CA VAL A 17 -11.01 -4.33 -4.53
C VAL A 17 -11.52 -3.09 -5.26
N ASP A 18 -12.52 -2.43 -4.69
CA ASP A 18 -13.07 -1.20 -5.26
C ASP A 18 -12.17 0.01 -5.04
N GLN A 19 -11.27 -0.08 -4.04
CA GLN A 19 -10.38 1.01 -3.64
C GLN A 19 -9.00 0.49 -3.26
N LEU A 20 -7.96 1.20 -3.69
CA LEU A 20 -6.58 0.98 -3.28
C LEU A 20 -6.04 2.21 -2.54
N ARG A 21 -5.20 1.95 -1.55
CA ARG A 21 -4.43 2.93 -0.79
C ARG A 21 -3.01 2.92 -1.29
N ARG A 22 -2.52 4.10 -1.64
CA ARG A 22 -1.11 4.29 -1.98
C ARG A 22 -0.27 4.10 -0.72
N ASP A 23 0.55 3.06 -0.70
CA ASP A 23 1.57 2.84 0.30
C ASP A 23 2.94 3.21 -0.26
N VAL A 24 3.55 4.20 0.38
CA VAL A 24 4.93 4.58 0.13
C VAL A 24 5.76 3.86 1.17
N VAL A 25 6.39 2.76 0.77
CA VAL A 25 7.27 1.98 1.65
C VAL A 25 8.59 2.71 1.77
N ASP A 26 8.94 3.08 3.01
CA ASP A 26 10.27 3.45 3.49
C ASP A 26 10.71 4.93 3.62
N GLU A 27 11.66 5.13 4.55
CA GLU A 27 12.47 6.35 4.72
C GLU A 27 13.38 6.60 3.50
N ASP A 28 13.82 5.52 2.85
CA ASP A 28 14.61 5.53 1.60
C ASP A 28 13.72 5.48 0.34
N TYR A 29 12.44 5.83 0.45
CA TYR A 29 11.58 5.95 -0.73
C TYR A 29 12.10 7.10 -1.61
N ASN A 30 12.62 6.72 -2.78
CA ASN A 30 12.93 7.66 -3.82
C ASN A 30 11.82 7.63 -4.88
N ALA A 31 11.06 8.71 -4.94
CA ALA A 31 9.96 8.89 -5.90
C ALA A 31 10.40 8.81 -7.37
N LEU A 32 11.69 8.98 -7.65
CA LEU A 32 12.26 8.92 -9.00
C LEU A 32 12.60 7.48 -9.41
N THR A 33 12.84 6.57 -8.47
CA THR A 33 13.38 5.23 -8.78
C THR A 33 12.49 4.08 -8.31
N LYS A 34 11.54 4.32 -7.41
CA LYS A 34 10.62 3.29 -6.91
C LYS A 34 9.16 3.67 -7.20
N PRO A 35 8.42 2.85 -7.97
CA PRO A 35 6.99 3.04 -8.13
C PRO A 35 6.28 2.88 -6.76
N PRO A 36 5.22 3.64 -6.50
CA PRO A 36 4.43 3.44 -5.30
C PRO A 36 3.71 2.09 -5.32
N LEU A 37 3.56 1.46 -4.16
CA LEU A 37 2.72 0.27 -4.03
C LEU A 37 1.27 0.70 -3.80
N TRP A 38 0.33 0.00 -4.43
CA TRP A 38 -1.10 0.19 -4.22
C TRP A 38 -1.67 -1.02 -3.49
N ASN A 39 -2.14 -0.80 -2.26
CA ASN A 39 -2.56 -1.87 -1.36
C ASN A 39 -4.05 -1.74 -1.05
N CYS A 40 -4.73 -2.87 -0.85
CA CYS A 40 -6.03 -2.86 -0.19
C CYS A 40 -5.89 -2.33 1.25
N ASP A 41 -7.00 -1.91 1.86
CA ASP A 41 -7.01 -1.34 3.21
C ASP A 41 -6.35 -2.26 4.25
N THR A 42 -6.66 -3.57 4.20
CA THR A 42 -6.05 -4.56 5.12
C THR A 42 -4.52 -4.59 5.01
N CYS A 43 -3.99 -4.65 3.79
CA CYS A 43 -2.54 -4.68 3.58
C CYS A 43 -1.88 -3.35 3.94
N TYR A 44 -2.56 -2.23 3.66
CA TYR A 44 -2.10 -0.90 4.03
C TYR A 44 -1.98 -0.77 5.56
N GLU A 45 -3.03 -1.11 6.30
CA GLU A 45 -3.05 -1.01 7.77
C GLU A 45 -2.04 -1.96 8.42
N ALA A 46 -1.91 -3.20 7.94
CA ALA A 46 -0.94 -4.15 8.46
C ALA A 46 0.51 -3.62 8.34
N LYS A 47 0.86 -3.05 7.18
CA LYS A 47 2.19 -2.43 6.98
C LYS A 47 2.38 -1.19 7.86
N ARG A 48 1.34 -0.38 8.07
CA ARG A 48 1.41 0.79 8.98
C ARG A 48 1.62 0.37 10.43
N ALA A 49 0.91 -0.66 10.90
CA ALA A 49 1.06 -1.20 12.24
C ALA A 49 2.47 -1.80 12.45
N GLN A 50 2.99 -2.55 11.47
CA GLN A 50 4.36 -3.06 11.52
C GLN A 50 5.39 -1.93 11.66
N ARG A 51 5.23 -0.83 10.90
CA ARG A 51 6.15 0.32 11.00
C ARG A 51 6.09 1.02 12.36
N GLN A 52 4.89 1.18 12.92
CA GLN A 52 4.74 1.74 14.26
C GLN A 52 5.44 0.87 15.32
N GLN A 53 5.40 -0.46 15.16
CA GLN A 53 6.13 -1.38 16.04
C GLN A 53 7.65 -1.32 15.81
N SER A 54 8.11 -1.23 14.57
CA SER A 54 9.55 -1.14 14.26
C SER A 54 10.18 0.18 14.74
N GLN A 55 9.45 1.30 14.66
CA GLN A 55 9.93 2.60 15.16
C GLN A 55 9.94 2.69 16.69
N ALA A 56 9.14 1.88 17.39
CA ALA A 56 9.12 1.82 18.84
C ALA A 56 10.28 0.98 19.44
N GLY A 57 11.06 0.29 18.61
CA GLY A 57 12.15 -0.60 19.05
C GLY A 57 13.55 0.05 19.12
N THR A 58 13.68 1.31 18.74
CA THR A 58 14.91 2.10 18.90
C THR A 58 14.76 3.07 20.06
N ALA A 59 15.06 2.59 21.28
CA ALA A 59 15.27 3.39 22.48
C ALA A 59 16.66 3.10 23.04
#